data_AF-A0A5Y9DLW1-F1
#
_entry.id   AF-A0A5Y9DLW1-F1
#
_cell.length_a   1.000
_cell.length_b   1.000
_cell.length_c   1.000
_cell.angle_alpha   90.00
_cell.angle_beta   90.00
_cell.angle_gamma   90.00
#
_symmetry.space_group_name_H-M   'P 1'
#
loop_
_entity.id
_entity.type
_entity.pdbx_description
1 polymer ?
#
loop_
_entity_poly.entity_id
_entity_poly.type
_entity_poly.pdbx_seq_one_letter_code
_entity_poly.pdbx_strand_id
1 'polypeptide(L)'
;MKKLLAWFRGLSKTWKIVVIIGAVLIVILALTTGDDENKQMNVKTTNEQTTKHTSKLKPKLSTKDLALIKADLAEFEGRELSSEKILKDTIKEESWSDLDFANDNINQMIGTMKRYQQEILNIDAIKRSSEASADTKAFKKVFKEWSDFKIERIQVTIDLLNGKKDSEAAFKKSYPNQIIFKKVRTNKLQTALNNLKVGYELLDSQK
;
A
#
# COMPACT_ATOMS: atom_id res chain seq x y z
N MET A 1 36.49 -9.80 -10.28
CA MET A 1 35.18 -10.23 -10.83
C MET A 1 35.19 -11.58 -11.54
N LYS A 2 36.11 -11.87 -12.49
CA LYS A 2 36.07 -13.12 -13.28
C LYS A 2 36.14 -14.42 -12.45
N LYS A 3 36.98 -14.49 -11.42
CA LYS A 3 37.08 -15.67 -10.53
C LYS A 3 35.84 -15.89 -9.64
N LEU A 4 35.18 -14.81 -9.22
CA LEU A 4 34.01 -14.86 -8.33
C LEU A 4 32.76 -15.34 -9.07
N LEU A 5 32.58 -14.89 -10.31
CA LEU A 5 31.51 -15.35 -11.20
C LEU A 5 31.67 -16.82 -11.61
N ALA A 6 32.91 -17.27 -11.86
CA ALA A 6 33.19 -18.67 -12.17
C ALA A 6 32.89 -19.59 -10.98
N TRP A 7 33.31 -19.19 -9.77
CA TRP A 7 33.00 -19.89 -8.53
C TRP A 7 31.49 -19.94 -8.26
N PHE A 8 30.77 -18.82 -8.40
CA PHE A 8 29.33 -18.78 -8.19
C PHE A 8 28.57 -19.63 -9.21
N ARG A 9 29.00 -19.67 -10.47
CA ARG A 9 28.38 -20.49 -11.51
C ARG A 9 28.53 -22.00 -11.25
N GLY A 10 29.63 -22.42 -10.63
CA GLY A 10 29.90 -23.82 -10.26
C GLY A 10 29.07 -24.37 -9.10
N LEU A 11 28.36 -23.53 -8.34
CA LEU A 11 27.52 -23.96 -7.22
C LEU A 11 26.20 -24.57 -7.69
N SER A 12 25.69 -25.56 -6.94
CA SER A 12 24.35 -26.12 -7.17
C SER A 12 23.26 -25.07 -6.88
N LYS A 13 22.06 -25.26 -7.45
CA LYS A 13 20.96 -24.27 -7.37
C LYS A 13 20.61 -23.90 -5.93
N THR A 14 20.63 -24.87 -5.01
CA THR A 14 20.33 -24.68 -3.59
C THR A 14 21.36 -23.80 -2.90
N TRP A 15 22.66 -24.03 -3.14
CA TRP A 15 23.74 -23.24 -2.55
C TRP A 15 23.82 -21.81 -3.12
N LYS A 16 23.45 -21.61 -4.39
CA LYS A 16 23.33 -20.27 -4.98
C LYS A 16 22.29 -19.41 -4.25
N ILE A 17 21.15 -20.01 -3.91
CA ILE A 17 20.08 -19.32 -3.16
C ILE A 17 20.57 -18.92 -1.77
N VAL A 18 21.28 -19.82 -1.06
CA VAL A 18 21.86 -19.54 0.26
C VAL A 18 22.84 -18.37 0.20
N VAL A 19 23.73 -18.33 -0.80
CA VAL A 19 24.70 -17.24 -0.96
C VAL A 19 24.01 -15.90 -1.27
N ILE A 20 22.95 -15.90 -2.08
CA ILE A 20 22.17 -14.68 -2.35
C ILE A 20 21.48 -14.19 -1.09
N ILE A 21 20.83 -15.08 -0.33
CA ILE A 21 20.12 -14.71 0.90
C ILE A 21 21.11 -14.19 1.96
N GLY A 22 22.27 -14.85 2.12
CA GLY A 22 23.33 -14.40 3.02
C GLY A 22 23.89 -13.03 2.64
N ALA A 23 24.13 -12.77 1.35
CA ALA A 23 24.60 -11.47 0.88
C ALA A 23 23.57 -10.36 1.12
N VAL A 24 22.28 -10.65 0.92
CA VAL A 24 21.19 -9.69 1.19
C VAL A 24 21.08 -9.38 2.69
N LEU A 25 21.23 -10.37 3.56
CA LEU A 25 21.24 -10.16 5.03
C LEU A 25 22.42 -9.31 5.50
N ILE A 26 23.62 -9.50 4.93
CA ILE A 26 24.81 -8.71 5.28
C ILE A 26 24.64 -7.24 4.82
N VAL A 27 24.06 -7.01 3.65
CA VAL A 27 23.77 -5.64 3.17
C VAL A 27 22.73 -4.95 4.05
N ILE A 28 21.71 -5.67 4.53
CA ILE A 28 20.72 -5.13 5.46
C ILE A 28 21.37 -4.79 6.80
N LEU A 29 22.21 -5.68 7.35
CA LEU A 29 22.91 -5.43 8.62
C LEU A 29 23.86 -4.23 8.52
N ALA A 30 24.66 -4.13 7.46
CA ALA A 30 25.59 -3.02 7.24
C ALA A 30 24.88 -1.66 7.04
N LEU A 31 23.64 -1.65 6.53
CA LEU A 31 22.81 -0.44 6.45
C LEU A 31 22.13 -0.08 7.79
N THR A 32 22.16 -0.98 8.78
CA THR A 32 21.57 -0.76 10.11
C THR A 32 22.59 -0.52 11.23
N THR A 33 23.90 -0.66 10.96
CA THR A 33 24.98 -0.44 11.93
C THR A 33 25.96 0.68 11.55
N GLY A 34 25.57 1.57 10.63
CA GLY A 34 26.36 2.76 10.29
C GLY A 34 26.05 3.96 11.19
N ASP A 35 26.72 4.00 12.35
CA ASP A 35 27.29 5.17 13.08
C ASP A 35 27.25 4.96 14.60
N ASP A 36 28.19 4.15 15.09
CA ASP A 36 28.69 4.24 16.46
C ASP A 36 30.18 4.59 16.40
N GLU A 37 30.49 5.87 16.19
CA GLU A 37 31.80 6.42 16.56
C GLU A 37 31.68 7.27 17.83
N ASN A 38 32.04 6.58 18.90
CA ASN A 38 32.42 7.08 20.21
C ASN A 38 33.51 8.17 20.11
N LYS A 39 33.18 9.40 20.51
CA LYS A 39 34.16 10.36 21.06
C LYS A 39 33.62 11.01 22.33
N GLN A 40 34.02 10.47 23.48
CA GLN A 40 34.12 11.23 24.72
C GLN A 40 35.09 12.41 24.52
N MET A 41 34.61 13.63 24.72
CA MET A 41 35.46 14.70 25.24
C MET A 41 34.68 15.55 26.24
N ASN A 42 35.23 15.58 27.44
CA ASN A 42 34.74 16.24 28.63
C ASN A 42 35.13 17.73 28.57
N VAL A 43 34.16 18.66 28.57
CA VAL A 43 34.40 20.06 28.97
C VAL A 43 33.16 20.59 29.71
N LYS A 44 33.34 20.86 31.01
CA LYS A 44 32.42 21.68 31.83
C LYS A 44 32.54 23.14 31.41
N THR A 45 31.42 23.83 31.13
CA THR A 45 30.95 25.04 31.85
C THR A 45 29.68 25.62 31.22
N THR A 46 28.67 25.79 32.08
CA THR A 46 27.69 26.88 32.23
C THR A 46 27.36 27.78 31.03
N ASN A 47 26.10 27.75 30.56
CA ASN A 47 25.14 28.83 30.79
C ASN A 47 23.81 28.56 30.09
N GLU A 48 22.76 29.10 30.70
CA GLU A 48 21.35 28.99 30.36
C GLU A 48 21.04 29.35 28.91
N GLN A 49 20.47 28.39 28.18
CA GLN A 49 19.47 28.67 27.16
C GLN A 49 18.47 27.52 27.18
N THR A 50 17.36 27.75 27.86
CA THR A 50 16.12 26.97 27.71
C THR A 50 15.57 27.19 26.30
N THR A 51 16.24 26.63 25.29
CA THR A 51 15.58 26.28 24.04
C THR A 51 14.61 25.16 24.39
N LYS A 52 13.33 25.50 24.51
CA LYS A 52 12.23 24.54 24.35
C LYS A 52 12.43 23.86 23.00
N HIS A 53 13.19 22.77 22.97
CA HIS A 53 12.96 21.72 22.02
C HIS A 53 11.55 21.21 22.33
N THR A 54 10.55 21.79 21.69
CA THR A 54 9.34 21.05 21.37
C THR A 54 9.85 19.87 20.55
N SER A 55 10.13 18.74 21.21
CA SER A 55 10.21 17.46 20.53
C SER A 55 8.89 17.38 19.76
N LYS A 56 8.90 17.59 18.45
CA LYS A 56 7.69 17.45 17.63
C LYS A 56 7.19 16.05 17.95
N LEU A 57 6.06 15.95 18.66
CA LEU A 57 5.47 14.66 18.98
C LEU A 57 5.33 13.92 17.65
N LYS A 58 5.93 12.72 17.57
CA LYS A 58 5.83 11.90 16.35
C LYS A 58 4.35 11.71 16.03
N PRO A 59 3.90 12.02 14.80
CA PRO A 59 2.52 11.81 14.39
C PRO A 59 2.10 10.37 14.69
N LYS A 60 0.96 10.19 15.35
CA LYS A 60 0.46 8.89 15.79
C LYS A 60 -1.03 8.79 15.48
N LEU A 61 -1.45 7.62 15.03
CA LEU A 61 -2.86 7.30 14.86
C LEU A 61 -3.55 7.24 16.21
N SER A 62 -4.59 8.05 16.38
CA SER A 62 -5.50 7.99 17.52
C SER A 62 -6.47 6.83 17.37
N THR A 63 -7.17 6.45 18.44
CA THR A 63 -8.25 5.46 18.38
C THR A 63 -9.34 5.86 17.38
N LYS A 64 -9.63 7.17 17.26
CA LYS A 64 -10.59 7.70 16.29
C LYS A 64 -10.11 7.48 14.86
N ASP A 65 -8.82 7.69 14.59
CA ASP A 65 -8.26 7.47 13.26
C ASP A 65 -8.30 5.99 12.87
N LEU A 66 -8.00 5.08 13.80
CA LEU A 66 -8.07 3.64 13.57
C LEU A 66 -9.53 3.18 13.32
N ALA A 67 -10.49 3.75 14.03
CA ALA A 67 -11.92 3.50 13.80
C ALA A 67 -12.38 4.02 12.44
N LEU A 68 -11.92 5.21 12.03
CA LEU A 68 -12.18 5.77 10.71
C LEU A 68 -11.62 4.86 9.61
N ILE A 69 -10.35 4.44 9.72
CA ILE A 69 -9.74 3.50 8.76
C ILE A 69 -10.58 2.22 8.62
N LYS A 70 -11.02 1.64 9.74
CA LYS A 70 -11.85 0.43 9.73
C LYS A 70 -13.19 0.66 9.02
N ALA A 71 -13.89 1.75 9.33
CA ALA A 71 -15.19 2.07 8.75
C ALA A 71 -15.07 2.36 7.25
N ASP A 72 -14.12 3.20 6.85
CA ASP A 72 -13.92 3.61 5.46
C ASP A 72 -13.45 2.45 4.59
N LEU A 73 -12.66 1.51 5.13
CA LEU A 73 -12.31 0.28 4.42
C LEU A 73 -13.53 -0.61 4.16
N ALA A 74 -14.41 -0.77 5.16
CA ALA A 74 -15.63 -1.55 5.00
C ALA A 74 -16.57 -0.95 3.94
N GLU A 75 -16.76 0.36 3.97
CA GLU A 75 -17.53 1.06 2.94
C GLU A 75 -16.86 0.99 1.57
N PHE A 76 -15.54 1.15 1.50
CA PHE A 76 -14.79 1.03 0.24
C PHE A 76 -14.97 -0.36 -0.40
N GLU A 77 -14.80 -1.44 0.36
CA GLU A 77 -15.01 -2.81 -0.15
C GLU A 77 -16.48 -3.08 -0.49
N GLY A 78 -17.43 -2.50 0.26
CA GLY A 78 -18.85 -2.55 -0.08
C GLY A 78 -19.18 -1.90 -1.44
N ARG A 79 -18.53 -0.77 -1.76
CA ARG A 79 -18.64 -0.13 -3.09
C ARG A 79 -17.96 -0.93 -4.18
N GLU A 80 -16.84 -1.60 -3.90
CA GLU A 80 -16.21 -2.52 -4.86
C GLU A 80 -17.17 -3.66 -5.24
N LEU A 81 -17.78 -4.33 -4.25
CA LEU A 81 -18.74 -5.41 -4.50
C LEU A 81 -19.95 -4.95 -5.31
N SER A 82 -20.47 -3.76 -4.97
CA SER A 82 -21.62 -3.17 -5.69
C SER A 82 -21.24 -2.82 -7.14
N SER A 83 -20.04 -2.30 -7.35
CA SER A 83 -19.51 -2.02 -8.69
C SER A 83 -19.34 -3.29 -9.50
N GLU A 84 -18.79 -4.35 -8.89
CA GLU A 84 -18.62 -5.65 -9.54
C GLU A 84 -19.95 -6.26 -9.97
N LYS A 85 -21.01 -6.11 -9.15
CA LYS A 85 -22.36 -6.56 -9.52
C LYS A 85 -22.88 -5.81 -10.75
N ILE A 86 -22.84 -4.47 -10.74
CA ILE A 86 -23.34 -3.66 -11.86
C ILE A 86 -22.57 -3.98 -13.15
N LEU A 87 -21.24 -4.06 -13.09
CA LEU A 87 -20.43 -4.40 -14.26
C LEU A 87 -20.78 -5.78 -14.82
N LYS A 88 -20.98 -6.79 -13.96
CA LYS A 88 -21.40 -8.14 -14.40
C LYS A 88 -22.79 -8.12 -15.03
N ASP A 89 -23.73 -7.40 -14.43
CA ASP A 89 -25.11 -7.31 -14.91
C ASP A 89 -25.17 -6.57 -16.26
N THR A 90 -24.33 -5.54 -16.45
CA THR A 90 -24.17 -4.83 -17.73
C THR A 90 -23.54 -5.71 -18.81
N ILE A 91 -22.49 -6.47 -18.47
CA ILE A 91 -21.84 -7.41 -19.40
C ILE A 91 -22.81 -8.51 -19.85
N LYS A 92 -23.74 -8.91 -18.99
CA LYS A 92 -24.79 -9.90 -19.29
C LYS A 92 -25.98 -9.32 -20.05
N GLU A 93 -26.01 -8.01 -20.26
CA GLU A 93 -27.12 -7.29 -20.89
C GLU A 93 -28.45 -7.51 -20.13
N GLU A 94 -28.38 -7.49 -18.80
CA GLU A 94 -29.58 -7.51 -17.96
C GLU A 94 -30.48 -6.32 -18.30
N SER A 95 -31.80 -6.54 -18.38
CA SER A 95 -32.77 -5.57 -18.93
C SER A 95 -32.84 -4.22 -18.21
N TRP A 96 -32.39 -4.17 -16.94
CA TRP A 96 -32.38 -2.97 -16.11
C TRP A 96 -31.00 -2.30 -16.05
N SER A 97 -29.96 -2.90 -16.66
CA SER A 97 -28.57 -2.49 -16.55
C SER A 97 -27.96 -2.18 -17.91
N ASP A 98 -28.53 -1.19 -18.60
CA ASP A 98 -27.93 -0.63 -19.81
C ASP A 98 -26.64 0.16 -19.50
N LEU A 99 -25.98 0.63 -20.56
CA LEU A 99 -24.69 1.32 -20.45
C LEU A 99 -24.82 2.69 -19.76
N ASP A 100 -25.95 3.38 -19.91
CA ASP A 100 -26.18 4.69 -19.26
C ASP A 100 -26.36 4.50 -17.76
N PHE A 101 -27.19 3.53 -17.36
CA PHE A 101 -27.32 3.11 -15.96
C PHE A 101 -25.96 2.73 -15.35
N ALA A 102 -25.18 1.92 -16.08
CA ALA A 102 -23.86 1.50 -15.61
C ALA A 102 -22.92 2.70 -15.44
N ASN A 103 -22.88 3.61 -16.41
CA ASN A 103 -22.05 4.81 -16.37
C ASN A 103 -22.39 5.68 -15.16
N ASP A 104 -23.66 5.98 -14.93
CA ASP A 104 -24.08 6.83 -13.82
C ASP A 104 -23.68 6.24 -12.46
N ASN A 105 -23.99 4.96 -12.25
CA ASN A 105 -23.73 4.32 -10.97
C ASN A 105 -22.23 4.07 -10.74
N ILE A 106 -21.49 3.59 -11.75
CA ILE A 106 -20.07 3.31 -11.61
C ILE A 106 -19.28 4.60 -11.40
N ASN A 107 -19.60 5.69 -12.10
CA ASN A 107 -18.94 6.98 -11.87
C ASN A 107 -19.16 7.51 -10.45
N GLN A 108 -20.38 7.38 -9.92
CA GLN A 108 -20.67 7.72 -8.52
C GLN A 108 -19.92 6.83 -7.52
N MET A 109 -19.86 5.52 -7.79
CA MET A 109 -19.12 4.57 -6.94
C MET A 109 -17.63 4.87 -6.93
N ILE A 110 -17.02 5.12 -8.10
CA ILE A 110 -15.61 5.51 -8.22
C ILE A 110 -15.34 6.80 -7.44
N GLY A 111 -16.19 7.82 -7.60
CA GLY A 111 -16.07 9.08 -6.84
C GLY A 111 -16.12 8.85 -5.33
N THR A 112 -17.03 7.99 -4.88
CA THR A 112 -17.18 7.62 -3.46
C THR A 112 -15.97 6.83 -2.93
N MET A 113 -15.47 5.86 -3.69
CA MET A 113 -14.26 5.11 -3.34
C MET A 113 -13.03 6.01 -3.26
N LYS A 114 -12.89 6.97 -4.18
CA LYS A 114 -11.85 8.01 -4.11
C LYS A 114 -11.99 8.88 -2.86
N ARG A 115 -13.21 9.23 -2.45
CA ARG A 115 -13.44 9.97 -1.20
C ARG A 115 -12.92 9.21 0.02
N TYR A 116 -13.32 7.96 0.21
CA TYR A 116 -12.82 7.12 1.32
C TYR A 116 -11.30 6.96 1.29
N GLN A 117 -10.73 6.79 0.09
CA GLN A 117 -9.28 6.75 -0.09
C GLN A 117 -8.62 8.03 0.44
N GLN A 118 -9.15 9.20 0.07
CA GLN A 118 -8.59 10.48 0.49
C GLN A 118 -8.83 10.78 1.98
N GLU A 119 -9.96 10.36 2.55
CA GLU A 119 -10.23 10.46 3.99
C GLU A 119 -9.14 9.73 4.79
N ILE A 120 -8.82 8.49 4.43
CA ILE A 120 -7.73 7.72 5.05
C ILE A 120 -6.35 8.36 4.78
N LEU A 121 -6.05 8.75 3.53
CA LEU A 121 -4.75 9.30 3.16
C LEU A 121 -4.45 10.66 3.80
N ASN A 122 -5.50 11.41 4.17
CA ASN A 122 -5.40 12.73 4.79
C ASN A 122 -5.43 12.71 6.32
N ILE A 123 -5.61 11.56 6.96
CA ILE A 123 -5.35 11.40 8.40
C ILE A 123 -3.94 11.91 8.68
N ASP A 124 -3.78 12.77 9.70
CA ASP A 124 -2.54 13.52 9.93
C ASP A 124 -1.29 12.62 10.00
N ALA A 125 -1.37 11.52 10.74
CA ALA A 125 -0.27 10.54 10.85
C ALA A 125 0.01 9.80 9.53
N ILE A 126 -0.99 9.63 8.66
CA ILE A 126 -0.81 9.08 7.30
C ILE A 126 -0.20 10.12 6.37
N LYS A 127 -0.71 11.35 6.38
CA LYS A 127 -0.18 12.46 5.58
C LYS A 127 1.31 12.65 5.88
N ARG A 128 1.68 12.71 7.17
CA ARG A 128 3.04 12.85 7.69
C ARG A 128 3.72 11.51 8.03
N SER A 129 3.35 10.43 7.32
CA SER A 129 3.84 9.07 7.61
C SER A 129 5.37 8.89 7.62
N SER A 130 6.14 9.78 6.98
CA SER A 130 7.61 9.77 7.03
C SER A 130 8.16 10.07 8.43
N GLU A 131 7.39 10.77 9.26
CA GLU A 131 7.71 11.15 10.64
C GLU A 131 7.02 10.22 11.67
N ALA A 132 6.09 9.38 11.22
CA ALA A 132 5.31 8.46 12.05
C ALA A 132 6.04 7.12 12.29
N SER A 133 5.34 6.12 12.83
CA SER A 133 5.89 4.77 12.99
C SER A 133 6.17 4.10 11.64
N ALA A 134 7.09 3.12 11.64
CA ALA A 134 7.38 2.30 10.47
C ALA A 134 6.12 1.60 9.93
N ASP A 135 5.26 1.08 10.83
CA ASP A 135 3.99 0.45 10.45
C ASP A 135 3.02 1.43 9.79
N THR A 136 2.95 2.68 10.27
CA THR A 136 2.10 3.72 9.66
C THR A 136 2.58 4.05 8.25
N LYS A 137 3.90 4.15 8.04
CA LYS A 137 4.52 4.36 6.72
C LYS A 137 4.26 3.18 5.79
N ALA A 138 4.40 1.95 6.29
CA ALA A 138 4.14 0.74 5.53
C ALA A 138 2.67 0.64 5.11
N PHE A 139 1.75 0.89 6.05
CA PHE A 139 0.30 0.94 5.81
C PHE A 139 -0.04 1.95 4.72
N LYS A 140 0.40 3.21 4.82
CA LYS A 140 0.13 4.24 3.79
C LYS A 140 0.52 3.75 2.40
N LYS A 141 1.74 3.22 2.27
CA LYS A 141 2.29 2.79 0.98
C LYS A 141 1.41 1.69 0.38
N VAL A 142 1.13 0.64 1.16
CA VAL A 142 0.38 -0.50 0.64
C VAL A 142 -1.10 -0.19 0.43
N PHE A 143 -1.71 0.62 1.30
CA PHE A 143 -3.08 1.08 1.16
C PHE A 143 -3.25 1.89 -0.13
N LYS A 144 -2.34 2.83 -0.41
CA LYS A 144 -2.39 3.63 -1.64
C LYS A 144 -2.31 2.72 -2.89
N GLU A 145 -1.31 1.86 -2.95
CA GLU A 145 -1.11 0.94 -4.09
C GLU A 145 -2.30 -0.02 -4.29
N TRP A 146 -2.88 -0.52 -3.20
CA TRP A 146 -4.02 -1.44 -3.23
C TRP A 146 -5.33 -0.74 -3.65
N SER A 147 -5.62 0.42 -3.07
CA SER A 147 -6.84 1.19 -3.35
C SER A 147 -6.81 1.79 -4.77
N ASP A 148 -5.68 2.34 -5.20
CA ASP A 148 -5.49 2.82 -6.59
C ASP A 148 -5.78 1.70 -7.58
N PHE A 149 -5.24 0.49 -7.34
CA PHE A 149 -5.47 -0.67 -8.21
C PHE A 149 -6.94 -1.09 -8.26
N LYS A 150 -7.63 -1.17 -7.11
CA LYS A 150 -9.06 -1.53 -7.08
C LYS A 150 -9.93 -0.51 -7.83
N ILE A 151 -9.68 0.79 -7.63
CA ILE A 151 -10.40 1.86 -8.33
C ILE A 151 -10.11 1.83 -9.83
N GLU A 152 -8.83 1.78 -10.23
CA GLU A 152 -8.43 1.82 -11.63
C GLU A 152 -8.99 0.62 -12.40
N ARG A 153 -9.02 -0.57 -11.79
CA ARG A 153 -9.61 -1.76 -12.42
C ARG A 153 -11.10 -1.58 -12.73
N ILE A 154 -11.86 -0.92 -11.85
CA ILE A 154 -13.27 -0.60 -12.09
C ILE A 154 -13.38 0.43 -13.23
N GLN A 155 -12.58 1.49 -13.18
CA GLN A 155 -12.54 2.53 -14.23
C GLN A 155 -12.26 1.94 -15.61
N VAL A 156 -11.25 1.08 -15.72
CA VAL A 156 -10.86 0.41 -16.97
C VAL A 156 -11.97 -0.48 -17.49
N THR A 157 -12.67 -1.20 -16.60
CA THR A 157 -13.75 -2.09 -17.01
C THR A 157 -14.93 -1.31 -17.60
N ILE A 158 -15.35 -0.20 -16.97
CA ILE A 158 -16.42 0.64 -17.52
C ILE A 158 -15.97 1.35 -18.81
N ASP A 159 -14.71 1.78 -18.90
CA ASP A 159 -14.16 2.35 -20.14
C ASP A 159 -14.21 1.36 -21.31
N LEU A 160 -13.87 0.09 -21.06
CA LEU A 160 -13.94 -0.98 -22.06
C LEU A 160 -15.38 -1.22 -22.53
N LEU A 161 -16.37 -1.18 -21.63
CA LEU A 161 -17.79 -1.26 -22.00
C LEU A 161 -18.23 -0.09 -22.89
N ASN A 162 -17.63 1.07 -22.71
CA ASN A 162 -17.83 2.25 -23.58
C ASN A 162 -16.93 2.24 -24.85
N GLY A 163 -16.23 1.15 -25.13
CA GLY A 163 -15.35 1.03 -26.31
C GLY A 163 -14.03 1.80 -26.22
N LYS A 164 -13.66 2.33 -25.05
CA LYS A 164 -12.40 3.06 -24.81
C LYS A 164 -11.29 2.07 -24.43
N LYS A 165 -10.22 1.99 -25.22
CA LYS A 165 -9.15 0.99 -25.04
C LYS A 165 -7.86 1.54 -24.40
N ASP A 166 -7.71 2.86 -24.33
CA ASP A 166 -6.46 3.49 -23.87
C ASP A 166 -6.17 3.21 -22.39
N SER A 167 -7.21 3.21 -21.54
CA SER A 167 -7.06 2.93 -20.11
C SER A 167 -6.63 1.48 -19.85
N GLU A 168 -7.12 0.50 -20.61
CA GLU A 168 -6.66 -0.89 -20.49
C GLU A 168 -5.19 -1.07 -20.91
N ALA A 169 -4.75 -0.38 -21.96
CA ALA A 169 -3.34 -0.40 -22.35
C ALA A 169 -2.44 0.20 -21.25
N ALA A 170 -2.85 1.34 -20.68
CA ALA A 170 -2.15 1.97 -19.56
C ALA A 170 -2.17 1.09 -18.29
N PHE A 171 -3.27 0.39 -18.03
CA PHE A 171 -3.45 -0.51 -16.91
C PHE A 171 -2.51 -1.71 -16.98
N LYS A 172 -2.41 -2.38 -18.14
CA LYS A 172 -1.45 -3.49 -18.34
C LYS A 172 0.00 -3.04 -18.19
N LYS A 173 0.33 -1.82 -18.60
CA LYS A 173 1.67 -1.26 -18.44
C LYS A 173 1.99 -0.96 -16.97
N SER A 174 1.03 -0.40 -16.24
CA SER A 174 1.18 -0.03 -14.82
C SER A 174 1.14 -1.25 -13.89
N TYR A 175 0.36 -2.28 -14.25
CA TYR A 175 0.18 -3.50 -13.49
C TYR A 175 0.36 -4.76 -14.36
N PRO A 176 1.61 -5.12 -14.75
CA PRO A 176 1.86 -6.22 -15.69
C PRO A 176 1.35 -7.59 -15.25
N ASN A 177 1.41 -7.86 -13.94
CA ASN A 177 0.99 -9.13 -13.34
C ASN A 177 -0.16 -8.89 -12.35
N GLN A 178 -1.34 -8.54 -12.86
CA GLN A 178 -2.49 -8.07 -12.07
C GLN A 178 -2.91 -9.02 -10.94
N ILE A 179 -2.93 -10.34 -11.19
CA ILE A 179 -3.30 -11.35 -10.18
C ILE A 179 -2.28 -11.38 -9.03
N ILE A 180 -0.99 -11.38 -9.37
CA ILE A 180 0.09 -11.37 -8.38
C ILE A 180 0.09 -10.05 -7.61
N PHE A 181 -0.12 -8.94 -8.31
CA PHE A 181 -0.23 -7.62 -7.68
C PHE A 181 -1.39 -7.59 -6.69
N LYS A 182 -2.59 -8.01 -7.09
CA LYS A 182 -3.77 -8.12 -6.20
C LYS A 182 -3.43 -8.94 -4.96
N LYS A 183 -2.96 -10.18 -5.13
CA LYS A 183 -2.64 -11.08 -4.01
C LYS A 183 -1.59 -10.49 -3.06
N VAL A 184 -0.49 -9.98 -3.61
CA VAL A 184 0.62 -9.42 -2.81
C VAL A 184 0.18 -8.16 -2.06
N ARG A 185 -0.60 -7.28 -2.67
CA ARG A 185 -1.05 -6.04 -2.02
C ARG A 185 -2.12 -6.29 -0.97
N THR A 186 -3.09 -7.17 -1.24
CA THR A 186 -4.07 -7.59 -0.22
C THR A 186 -3.37 -8.20 0.99
N ASN A 187 -2.46 -9.15 0.80
CA ASN A 187 -1.76 -9.79 1.92
C ASN A 187 -0.92 -8.79 2.74
N LYS A 188 -0.17 -7.92 2.06
CA LYS A 188 0.63 -6.89 2.73
C LYS A 188 -0.24 -5.84 3.43
N LEU A 189 -1.40 -5.49 2.87
CA LEU A 189 -2.34 -4.59 3.52
C LEU A 189 -2.92 -5.23 4.78
N GLN A 190 -3.31 -6.52 4.72
CA GLN A 190 -3.79 -7.25 5.90
C GLN A 190 -2.72 -7.29 7.00
N THR A 191 -1.47 -7.59 6.66
CA THR A 191 -0.36 -7.54 7.63
C THR A 191 -0.19 -6.13 8.23
N ALA A 192 -0.27 -5.08 7.41
CA ALA A 192 -0.14 -3.71 7.90
C ALA A 192 -1.30 -3.30 8.82
N LEU A 193 -2.53 -3.73 8.53
CA LEU A 193 -3.69 -3.56 9.40
C LEU A 193 -3.50 -4.27 10.75
N ASN A 194 -3.02 -5.52 10.72
CA ASN A 194 -2.72 -6.30 11.92
C ASN A 194 -1.66 -5.61 12.79
N ASN A 195 -0.58 -5.09 12.19
CA ASN A 195 0.46 -4.35 12.90
C ASN A 195 -0.05 -3.05 13.55
N LEU A 196 -0.96 -2.35 12.86
CA LEU A 196 -1.65 -1.17 13.39
C LEU A 196 -2.76 -1.51 14.40
N LYS A 197 -3.02 -2.81 14.65
CA LYS A 197 -4.10 -3.31 15.50
C LYS A 197 -5.49 -2.84 15.06
N VAL A 198 -5.67 -2.66 13.75
CA VAL A 198 -6.99 -2.43 13.15
C VAL A 198 -7.62 -3.79 12.94
N GLY A 199 -8.59 -4.15 13.78
CA GLY A 199 -9.33 -5.41 13.68
C GLY A 199 -10.32 -5.41 12.51
N TYR A 200 -9.79 -5.33 11.28
CA TYR A 200 -10.51 -5.44 10.02
C TYR A 200 -9.82 -6.50 9.16
N GLU A 201 -10.62 -7.42 8.62
CA GLU A 201 -10.16 -8.48 7.75
C GLU A 201 -10.67 -8.20 6.34
N LEU A 202 -9.75 -8.07 5.38
CA LEU A 202 -10.09 -7.76 3.99
C LEU A 202 -10.90 -8.91 3.39
N LEU A 203 -11.92 -8.61 2.59
CA LEU A 203 -12.78 -9.63 1.97
C LEU A 203 -11.99 -10.64 1.13
N ASP A 204 -10.99 -10.16 0.39
CA ASP A 204 -10.12 -10.99 -0.44
C ASP A 204 -9.12 -11.84 0.37
N SER A 205 -8.95 -11.59 1.68
CA SER A 205 -8.02 -12.31 2.55
C SER A 205 -8.67 -13.50 3.30
N GLN A 206 -9.99 -13.63 3.22
CA GLN A 206 -10.80 -14.66 3.89
C GLN A 206 -10.87 -15.99 3.13
N LYS A 207 -10.02 -16.19 2.10
CA LYS A 207 -10.05 -17.35 1.20
C LYS A 207 -8.77 -18.17 1.23
#